data_AF-A0A646KQE0-F1
#
_entry.id   AF-A0A646KQE0-F1
#
_cell.length_a   1.000
_cell.length_b   1.000
_cell.length_c   1.000
_cell.angle_alpha   90.00
_cell.angle_beta   90.00
_cell.angle_gamma   90.00
#
_symmetry.space_group_name_H-M   'P 1'
#
loop_
_entity.id
_entity.type
_entity.pdbx_description
1 polymer ?
#
loop_
_entity_poly.entity_id
_entity_poly.type
_entity_poly.pdbx_seq_one_letter_code
_entity_poly.pdbx_strand_id
1 'polypeptide(L)'
;MTSENDRTDIVRHAEELAADARNARIIDANLARLRTHDLDARRAFGDVTFTAALIDRRLNRRLGTALENYANAKYAEGRMDQYGDLFRGTDDFDPAEWDTSTEA
;
A
#
# COMPACT_ATOMS: atom_id res chain seq x y z
N MET A 1 -18.37 -11.77 33.54
CA MET A 1 -18.87 -12.48 32.35
C MET A 1 -18.80 -11.50 31.19
N THR A 2 -17.66 -11.48 30.51
CA THR A 2 -17.21 -10.49 29.51
C THR A 2 -17.69 -10.88 28.11
N SER A 3 -18.99 -10.79 27.85
CA SER A 3 -19.55 -11.11 26.51
C SER A 3 -19.68 -9.88 25.61
N GLU A 4 -19.59 -8.67 26.17
CA GLU A 4 -19.84 -7.42 25.44
C GLU A 4 -18.58 -6.87 24.75
N ASN A 5 -17.39 -7.21 25.28
CA ASN A 5 -16.11 -6.94 24.61
C ASN A 5 -15.90 -7.82 23.37
N ASP A 6 -16.36 -9.08 23.39
CA ASP A 6 -16.11 -10.05 22.30
C ASP A 6 -16.80 -9.65 20.98
N ARG A 7 -18.08 -9.23 21.03
CA ARG A 7 -18.79 -8.81 19.82
C ARG A 7 -18.24 -7.50 19.24
N THR A 8 -17.95 -6.52 20.09
CA THR A 8 -17.41 -5.23 19.66
C THR A 8 -16.03 -5.41 19.03
N ASP A 9 -15.20 -6.27 19.60
CA ASP A 9 -13.88 -6.61 19.05
C ASP A 9 -13.99 -7.36 17.72
N ILE A 10 -14.94 -8.28 17.57
CA ILE A 10 -15.20 -8.98 16.29
C ILE A 10 -15.63 -7.99 15.20
N VAL A 11 -16.55 -7.08 15.50
CA VAL A 11 -17.04 -6.09 14.53
C VAL A 11 -15.90 -5.16 14.12
N ARG A 12 -15.15 -4.62 15.09
CA ARG A 12 -13.99 -3.78 14.83
C ARG A 12 -12.96 -4.51 13.96
N HIS A 13 -12.66 -5.77 14.26
CA HIS A 13 -11.73 -6.55 13.48
C HIS A 13 -12.23 -6.79 12.03
N ALA A 14 -13.53 -7.03 11.85
CA ALA A 14 -14.11 -7.17 10.52
C ALA A 14 -14.04 -5.86 9.72
N GLU A 15 -14.24 -4.71 10.38
CA GLU A 15 -14.09 -3.38 9.77
C GLU A 15 -12.64 -3.09 9.38
N GLU A 16 -11.68 -3.41 10.24
CA GLU A 16 -10.23 -3.33 9.97
C GLU A 16 -9.85 -4.17 8.74
N LEU A 17 -10.28 -5.44 8.70
CA LEU A 17 -10.02 -6.30 7.53
C LEU A 17 -10.66 -5.79 6.24
N ALA A 18 -11.85 -5.19 6.34
CA ALA A 18 -12.52 -4.58 5.18
C ALA A 18 -11.79 -3.30 4.72
N ALA A 19 -11.23 -2.52 5.65
CA ALA A 19 -10.39 -1.37 5.34
C ALA A 19 -9.08 -1.80 4.66
N ASP A 20 -8.38 -2.78 5.21
CA ASP A 20 -7.17 -3.35 4.62
C ASP A 20 -7.40 -3.87 3.19
N ALA A 21 -8.49 -4.61 2.98
CA ALA A 21 -8.85 -5.12 1.66
C ALA A 21 -9.19 -4.00 0.66
N ARG A 22 -9.80 -2.90 1.12
CA ARG A 22 -10.06 -1.74 0.27
C ARG A 22 -8.76 -1.02 -0.09
N ASN A 23 -7.92 -0.72 0.91
CA ASN A 23 -6.66 -0.03 0.71
C ASN A 23 -5.73 -0.84 -0.20
N ALA A 24 -5.64 -2.16 -0.02
CA ALA A 24 -4.86 -3.03 -0.91
C ALA A 24 -5.30 -2.96 -2.37
N ARG A 25 -6.61 -2.86 -2.66
CA ARG A 25 -7.11 -2.71 -4.04
C ARG A 25 -6.75 -1.36 -4.65
N ILE A 26 -6.79 -0.29 -3.85
CA ILE A 26 -6.39 1.05 -4.27
C ILE A 26 -4.89 1.04 -4.61
N ILE A 27 -4.07 0.49 -3.72
CA ILE A 27 -2.63 0.39 -3.93
C ILE A 27 -2.32 -0.48 -5.16
N ASP A 28 -3.04 -1.57 -5.39
CA ASP A 28 -2.89 -2.40 -6.59
C ASP A 28 -3.18 -1.62 -7.88
N ALA A 29 -4.22 -0.78 -7.87
CA ALA A 29 -4.53 0.09 -9.00
C ALA A 29 -3.45 1.15 -9.23
N ASN A 30 -2.94 1.76 -8.16
CA ASN A 30 -1.83 2.72 -8.23
C ASN A 30 -0.56 2.06 -8.75
N LEU A 31 -0.20 0.89 -8.23
CA LEU A 31 0.94 0.10 -8.67
C LEU A 31 0.82 -0.30 -10.15
N ALA A 32 -0.38 -0.70 -10.60
CA ALA A 32 -0.62 -1.00 -12.00
C ALA A 32 -0.37 0.21 -12.90
N ARG A 33 -0.77 1.42 -12.46
CA ARG A 33 -0.48 2.67 -13.17
C ARG A 33 1.01 2.98 -13.14
N LEU A 34 1.68 2.93 -11.98
CA LEU A 34 3.11 3.19 -11.84
C LEU A 34 3.96 2.28 -12.74
N ARG A 35 3.65 0.97 -12.80
CA ARG A 35 4.33 0.00 -13.67
C ARG A 35 4.33 0.36 -15.16
N THR A 36 3.43 1.23 -15.62
CA THR A 36 3.38 1.66 -17.03
C THR A 36 4.49 2.65 -17.40
N HIS A 37 5.01 3.42 -16.43
CA HIS A 37 5.95 4.51 -16.69
C HIS A 37 7.16 4.53 -15.74
N ASP A 38 7.15 3.73 -14.67
CA ASP A 38 8.25 3.59 -13.72
C ASP A 38 8.84 2.16 -13.80
N LEU A 39 10.07 2.07 -14.32
CA LEU A 39 10.78 0.79 -14.45
C LEU A 39 11.18 0.20 -13.09
N ASP A 40 11.40 1.01 -12.06
CA ASP A 40 11.73 0.52 -10.73
C ASP A 40 10.53 -0.09 -10.07
N ALA A 41 9.34 0.48 -10.24
CA ALA A 41 8.09 -0.15 -9.78
C ALA A 41 7.91 -1.54 -10.43
N ARG A 42 8.18 -1.65 -11.74
CA ARG A 42 8.12 -2.96 -12.43
C ARG A 42 9.18 -3.94 -11.91
N ARG A 43 10.40 -3.49 -11.69
CA ARG A 43 11.52 -4.33 -11.20
C ARG A 43 11.32 -4.77 -9.76
N ALA A 44 10.92 -3.85 -8.88
CA ALA A 44 10.78 -4.10 -7.45
C ALA A 44 9.62 -5.03 -7.15
N PHE A 45 8.43 -4.77 -7.73
CA PHE A 45 7.22 -5.50 -7.40
C PHE A 45 6.99 -6.73 -8.30
N GLY A 46 7.55 -6.79 -9.51
CA GLY A 46 7.32 -7.90 -10.45
C GLY A 46 5.82 -8.11 -10.70
N ASP A 47 5.30 -9.30 -10.38
CA ASP A 47 3.87 -9.64 -10.46
C ASP A 47 3.15 -9.62 -9.09
N VAL A 48 3.81 -9.15 -8.03
CA VAL A 48 3.22 -9.08 -6.68
C VAL A 48 2.10 -8.03 -6.64
N THR A 49 1.03 -8.34 -5.92
CA THR A 49 -0.07 -7.42 -5.60
C THR A 49 -0.29 -7.39 -4.09
N PHE A 50 -0.75 -6.25 -3.57
CA PHE A 50 -1.09 -6.03 -2.17
C PHE A 50 -2.28 -6.91 -1.78
N THR A 51 -3.30 -7.02 -2.64
CA THR A 51 -4.47 -7.87 -2.35
C THR A 51 -4.08 -9.34 -2.20
N ALA A 52 -3.17 -9.87 -3.03
CA ALA A 52 -2.71 -11.25 -2.88
C ALA A 52 -1.83 -11.44 -1.63
N ALA A 53 -1.04 -10.43 -1.28
CA ALA A 53 -0.20 -10.43 -0.09
C ALA A 53 -0.98 -10.40 1.23
N LEU A 54 -2.27 -10.01 1.24
CA LEU A 54 -3.13 -10.08 2.43
C LEU A 54 -3.37 -11.52 2.90
N ILE A 55 -3.45 -12.47 1.96
CA ILE A 55 -3.81 -13.87 2.26
C ILE A 55 -2.66 -14.86 2.09
N ASP A 56 -1.55 -14.44 1.45
CA ASP A 56 -0.36 -15.26 1.25
C ASP A 56 0.85 -14.66 1.99
N ARG A 57 1.28 -15.34 3.06
CA ARG A 57 2.42 -14.94 3.89
C ARG A 57 3.75 -14.87 3.13
N ARG A 58 3.94 -15.68 2.09
CA ARG A 58 5.14 -15.63 1.24
C ARG A 58 5.11 -14.37 0.37
N LEU A 59 3.95 -14.03 -0.19
CA LEU A 59 3.79 -12.79 -0.95
C LEU A 59 3.92 -11.56 -0.05
N ASN A 60 3.40 -11.62 1.18
CA ASN A 60 3.57 -10.55 2.18
C ASN A 60 5.04 -10.25 2.47
N ARG A 61 5.88 -11.27 2.70
CA ARG A 61 7.33 -11.06 2.87
C ARG A 61 8.00 -10.45 1.64
N ARG A 62 7.63 -10.92 0.45
CA ARG A 62 8.16 -10.37 -0.81
C ARG A 62 7.74 -8.92 -1.01
N LEU A 63 6.51 -8.58 -0.59
CA LEU A 63 5.98 -7.22 -0.66
C LEU A 63 6.79 -6.25 0.21
N GLY A 64 7.15 -6.64 1.43
CA GLY A 64 8.02 -5.84 2.30
C GLY A 64 9.35 -5.50 1.63
N THR A 65 10.04 -6.49 1.07
CA THR A 65 11.29 -6.25 0.32
C THR A 65 11.08 -5.39 -0.94
N ALA A 66 9.95 -5.56 -1.65
CA ALA A 66 9.65 -4.75 -2.82
C ALA A 66 9.42 -3.28 -2.45
N LEU A 67 8.71 -3.01 -1.35
CA LEU A 67 8.50 -1.67 -0.81
C LEU A 67 9.82 -1.00 -0.46
N GLU A 68 10.70 -1.67 0.28
CA GLU A 68 12.03 -1.15 0.64
C GLU A 68 12.87 -0.85 -0.60
N ASN A 69 12.90 -1.75 -1.57
CA ASN A 69 13.67 -1.56 -2.81
C ASN A 69 13.15 -0.37 -3.62
N TYR A 70 11.82 -0.24 -3.74
CA TYR A 70 11.21 0.87 -4.48
C TYR A 70 11.42 2.21 -3.75
N ALA A 71 11.24 2.23 -2.42
CA ALA A 71 11.51 3.42 -1.60
C ALA A 71 12.97 3.89 -1.75
N ASN A 72 13.94 2.97 -1.67
CA ASN A 72 15.35 3.29 -1.82
C ASN A 72 15.68 3.83 -3.22
N ALA A 73 15.08 3.27 -4.27
CA ALA A 73 15.24 3.76 -5.64
C ALA A 73 14.69 5.19 -5.78
N LYS A 74 13.45 5.43 -5.34
CA LYS A 74 12.82 6.76 -5.40
C LYS A 74 13.56 7.78 -4.54
N TYR A 75 14.07 7.39 -3.38
CA TYR A 75 14.89 8.24 -2.52
C TYR A 75 16.19 8.67 -3.21
N ALA A 76 16.90 7.73 -3.83
CA ALA A 76 18.14 8.02 -4.55
C ALA A 76 17.93 8.95 -5.76
N GLU A 77 16.73 8.93 -6.35
CA GLU A 77 16.33 9.82 -7.45
C GLU A 77 15.78 11.17 -6.98
N GLY A 78 15.55 11.36 -5.67
CA GLY A 78 14.86 12.54 -5.14
C GLY A 78 13.37 12.60 -5.52
N ARG A 79 12.74 11.44 -5.78
CA ARG A 79 11.36 11.31 -6.28
C ARG A 79 10.45 10.54 -5.31
N MET A 80 10.55 10.87 -4.02
CA MET A 80 9.75 10.23 -2.97
C MET A 80 8.25 10.49 -3.10
N ASP A 81 7.85 11.51 -3.85
CA ASP A 81 6.48 11.75 -4.30
C ASP A 81 5.91 10.53 -5.05
N GLN A 82 6.71 9.89 -5.91
CA GLN A 82 6.29 8.67 -6.63
C GLN A 82 6.17 7.44 -5.74
N TYR A 83 6.89 7.41 -4.63
CA TYR A 83 6.70 6.39 -3.60
C TYR A 83 5.40 6.66 -2.84
N GLY A 84 5.12 7.93 -2.50
CA GLY A 84 3.85 8.36 -1.91
C GLY A 84 2.64 8.05 -2.81
N ASP A 85 2.78 8.22 -4.12
CA ASP A 85 1.73 7.90 -5.11
C ASP A 85 1.23 6.46 -5.07
N LEU A 86 2.04 5.53 -4.54
CA LEU A 86 1.60 4.15 -4.31
C LEU A 86 0.40 4.09 -3.35
N PHE A 87 0.40 4.96 -2.34
CA PHE A 87 -0.61 5.00 -1.28
C PHE A 87 -1.71 6.02 -1.53
N ARG A 88 -1.65 6.78 -2.62
CA ARG A 88 -2.64 7.82 -2.92
C ARG A 88 -4.07 7.27 -2.88
N GLY A 89 -4.89 7.85 -2.01
CA GLY A 89 -6.31 7.49 -1.84
C GLY A 89 -6.59 6.36 -0.85
N THR A 90 -5.57 5.81 -0.16
CA THR A 90 -5.79 4.98 1.03
C THR A 90 -6.19 5.83 2.23
N ASP A 91 -6.80 5.22 3.24
CA ASP A 91 -7.31 5.95 4.41
C ASP A 91 -6.24 6.76 5.15
N ASP A 92 -5.01 6.23 5.25
CA ASP A 92 -3.89 6.86 5.95
C ASP A 92 -3.03 7.77 5.05
N PHE A 93 -3.47 8.05 3.83
CA PHE A 93 -2.69 8.87 2.92
C PHE A 93 -2.83 10.36 3.26
N ASP A 94 -1.76 10.96 3.75
CA ASP A 94 -1.63 12.41 3.88
C ASP A 94 -0.77 12.99 2.73
N PRO A 95 -1.35 13.74 1.78
CA PRO A 95 -0.61 14.38 0.69
C PRO A 95 0.54 15.29 1.16
N ALA A 96 0.41 15.90 2.35
CA ALA A 96 1.39 16.83 2.91
C ALA A 96 2.69 16.12 3.33
N GLU A 97 2.63 14.83 3.69
CA GLU A 97 3.82 14.04 4.04
C GLU A 97 4.68 13.69 2.83
N TRP A 98 4.09 13.69 1.64
CA TRP A 98 4.73 13.17 0.41
C TRP A 98 5.08 14.25 -0.61
N ASP A 99 4.83 15.53 -0.31
CA ASP A 99 4.93 16.65 -1.25
C ASP A 99 4.21 16.38 -2.59
N THR A 100 3.15 15.57 -2.53
CA THR A 100 2.34 15.19 -3.71
C THR A 100 1.31 16.26 -4.07
N SER A 101 1.44 17.45 -3.47
CA SER A 101 0.61 18.62 -3.72
C SER A 101 0.90 19.14 -5.11
N THR A 102 0.24 18.55 -6.11
CA THR A 102 0.17 19.16 -7.43
C THR A 102 -0.79 20.35 -7.32
N GLU A 103 -0.29 21.54 -7.65
CA GLU A 103 -1.08 22.74 -7.92
C GLU A 103 -2.30 22.39 -8.78
N ALA A 104 -3.45 22.96 -8.41
CA ALA A 104 -4.74 22.80 -9.08
C ALA A 104 -4.76 23.38 -10.50
#